data_AF-A0A1H6BME1-F1
#
_entry.id   AF-A0A1H6BME1-F1
#
_cell.length_a   1.000
_cell.length_b   1.000
_cell.length_c   1.000
_cell.angle_alpha   90.00
_cell.angle_beta   90.00
_cell.angle_gamma   90.00
#
_symmetry.space_group_name_H-M   'P 1'
#
loop_
_entity.id
_entity.type
_entity.pdbx_description
1 polymer ?
#
loop_
_entity_poly.entity_id
_entity_poly.type
_entity_poly.pdbx_seq_one_letter_code
_entity_poly.pdbx_strand_id
1 'polypeptide(L)'
;MQKNQFENVSDETLLKEQKKLKNLNKIYGIVLILIFFAAIYLAFAKEKFAMVIVCTGLFSIYVVNHQSLNDFKKEVAKRNLN
;
A
#
# COMPACT_ATOMS: atom_id res chain seq x y z
N MET A 1 -7.11 -21.55 -11.05
CA MET A 1 -7.56 -20.18 -10.71
C MET A 1 -7.28 -19.96 -9.23
N GLN A 2 -6.48 -18.95 -8.86
CA GLN A 2 -6.39 -18.57 -7.44
C GLN A 2 -7.79 -18.12 -7.00
N LYS A 3 -8.33 -18.80 -5.99
CA LYS A 3 -9.63 -18.49 -5.37
C LYS A 3 -9.56 -17.03 -4.89
N ASN A 4 -10.44 -16.16 -5.39
CA ASN A 4 -10.37 -14.75 -5.01
C ASN A 4 -10.71 -14.67 -3.51
N GLN A 5 -9.75 -14.27 -2.68
CA GLN A 5 -9.90 -14.23 -1.22
C GLN A 5 -11.04 -13.31 -0.75
N PHE A 6 -11.56 -12.48 -1.66
CA PHE A 6 -12.65 -11.54 -1.44
C PHE A 6 -14.02 -12.04 -1.94
N GLU A 7 -14.11 -13.21 -2.60
CA GLU A 7 -15.36 -13.75 -3.17
C GLU A 7 -16.48 -13.91 -2.14
N ASN A 8 -16.15 -14.18 -0.87
CA ASN A 8 -17.12 -14.37 0.20
C ASN A 8 -17.42 -13.10 1.03
N VAL A 9 -16.80 -11.96 0.69
CA VAL A 9 -17.03 -10.69 1.39
C VAL A 9 -18.30 -10.03 0.85
N SER A 10 -19.17 -9.51 1.71
CA SER A 10 -20.37 -8.78 1.29
C SER A 10 -20.01 -7.47 0.60
N ASP A 11 -20.86 -7.03 -0.34
CA ASP A 11 -20.58 -5.85 -1.17
C ASP A 11 -20.40 -4.56 -0.35
N GLU A 12 -21.18 -4.40 0.72
CA GLU A 12 -21.05 -3.26 1.64
C GLU A 12 -19.69 -3.25 2.35
N THR A 13 -19.26 -4.40 2.86
CA THR A 13 -17.96 -4.54 3.53
C THR A 13 -16.83 -4.36 2.53
N LEU A 14 -16.98 -4.90 1.31
CA LEU A 14 -16.02 -4.79 0.22
C LEU A 14 -15.76 -3.31 -0.15
N LEU A 15 -16.82 -2.52 -0.33
CA LEU A 15 -16.73 -1.09 -0.68
C LEU A 15 -16.17 -0.24 0.47
N LYS A 16 -16.54 -0.53 1.73
CA LYS A 16 -15.98 0.15 2.90
C LYS A 16 -14.49 -0.07 3.02
N GLU A 17 -14.05 -1.32 2.94
CA GLU A 17 -12.63 -1.68 3.06
C GLU A 17 -11.82 -1.18 1.87
N GLN A 18 -12.36 -1.19 0.65
CA GLN A 18 -11.69 -0.60 -0.52
C GLN A 18 -11.43 0.91 -0.32
N LYS A 19 -12.42 1.69 0.12
CA LYS A 19 -12.26 3.13 0.38
C LYS A 19 -11.23 3.40 1.48
N LYS A 20 -11.29 2.63 2.56
CA LYS A 20 -10.34 2.71 3.67
C LYS A 20 -8.91 2.38 3.22
N LEU A 21 -8.72 1.26 2.52
CA LEU A 21 -7.43 0.86 1.98
C LEU A 21 -6.88 1.88 0.98
N LYS A 22 -7.73 2.47 0.13
CA LYS A 22 -7.31 3.53 -0.80
C LYS A 22 -6.74 4.74 -0.07
N ASN A 23 -7.41 5.20 0.99
CA ASN A 23 -6.93 6.31 1.81
C ASN A 23 -5.65 5.97 2.56
N LEU A 24 -5.61 4.81 3.21
CA LEU A 24 -4.42 4.36 3.95
C LEU A 24 -3.22 4.20 3.02
N ASN A 25 -3.39 3.57 1.86
CA ASN A 25 -2.31 3.39 0.89
C ASN A 25 -1.79 4.73 0.37
N LYS A 26 -2.67 5.73 0.16
CA LYS A 26 -2.26 7.09 -0.22
C LYS A 26 -1.42 7.76 0.87
N ILE A 27 -1.88 7.73 2.12
CA ILE A 27 -1.16 8.33 3.26
C ILE A 27 0.18 7.63 3.45
N TYR A 28 0.19 6.30 3.42
CA TYR A 28 1.39 5.50 3.56
C TYR A 28 2.42 5.86 2.48
N GLY A 29 2.00 5.95 1.22
CA GLY A 29 2.87 6.35 0.12
C GLY A 29 3.50 7.74 0.32
N ILE A 30 2.71 8.73 0.77
CA ILE A 30 3.20 10.09 1.05
C ILE A 30 4.25 10.07 2.16
N VAL A 31 3.95 9.40 3.28
CA VAL A 31 4.87 9.29 4.43
C VAL A 31 6.16 8.59 4.02
N LEU A 32 6.05 7.54 3.20
CA LEU A 32 7.20 6.76 2.76
C LEU A 32 8.14 7.58 1.86
N ILE A 33 7.59 8.42 0.99
CA ILE A 33 8.37 9.36 0.17
C ILE A 33 9.10 10.37 1.05
N LEU A 34 8.41 10.96 2.05
CA LEU A 34 9.03 11.92 2.97
C LEU A 34 10.18 11.29 3.77
N ILE A 35 9.96 10.09 4.32
CA ILE A 35 10.99 9.37 5.08
C ILE A 35 12.16 8.98 4.17
N PHE A 36 11.91 8.59 2.92
CA PHE A 36 12.96 8.26 1.96
C PHE A 36 13.87 9.44 1.67
N PHE A 37 13.31 10.64 1.42
CA PHE A 37 14.11 11.84 1.22
C PHE A 37 14.89 12.24 2.49
N ALA A 38 14.25 12.14 3.67
CA ALA A 38 14.94 12.39 4.93
C ALA A 38 16.09 11.40 5.19
N ALA A 39 15.89 10.12 4.84
CA ALA A 39 16.91 9.07 4.95
C ALA A 39 18.08 9.32 4.00
N ILE A 40 17.82 9.73 2.76
CA ILE A 40 18.85 10.12 1.79
C ILE A 40 19.66 11.32 2.33
N TYR A 41 18.98 12.37 2.78
CA TYR A 41 19.64 13.54 3.35
C TYR A 41 20.56 13.17 4.51
N LEU A 42 20.09 12.33 5.43
CA LEU A 42 20.88 11.87 6.57
C LEU A 42 22.03 10.93 6.18
N ALA A 43 21.86 10.11 5.13
CA ALA A 43 22.92 9.26 4.62
C ALA A 43 24.10 10.09 4.08
N PHE A 44 23.82 11.17 3.33
CA PHE A 44 24.87 12.05 2.81
C PHE A 44 25.42 13.02 3.87
N ALA A 45 24.58 13.55 4.76
CA ALA A 45 25.01 14.54 5.75
C ALA A 45 25.67 13.93 7.00
N LYS A 46 25.36 12.66 7.33
CA LYS A 46 25.82 12.01 8.57
C LYS A 46 26.39 10.60 8.36
N GLU A 47 26.60 10.15 7.12
CA GLU A 47 27.11 8.81 6.74
C GLU A 47 26.29 7.64 7.31
N LYS A 48 25.05 7.89 7.75
CA LYS A 48 24.18 6.87 8.36
C LYS A 48 23.30 6.21 7.30
N PHE A 49 23.84 5.20 6.63
CA PHE A 49 23.12 4.43 5.60
C PHE A 49 22.05 3.47 6.15
N ALA A 50 22.06 3.16 7.44
CA ALA A 50 21.12 2.20 8.05
C ALA A 50 19.63 2.56 7.80
N MET A 51 19.29 3.85 7.76
CA MET A 51 17.91 4.27 7.50
C MET A 51 17.45 4.00 6.06
N VAL A 52 18.35 3.95 5.08
CA VAL A 52 18.01 3.61 3.69
C VAL A 52 17.54 2.16 3.59
N ILE A 53 18.17 1.24 4.34
CA ILE A 53 17.77 -0.17 4.43
C ILE A 53 16.36 -0.29 5.02
N VAL A 54 16.06 0.46 6.09
CA VAL A 54 14.71 0.50 6.67
C VAL A 54 13.68 0.99 5.64
N CYS A 55 14.00 2.03 4.87
CA CYS A 55 13.12 2.54 3.81
C CYS A 55 12.83 1.49 2.74
N THR A 56 13.82 0.69 2.34
CA THR A 56 13.61 -0.39 1.37
C THR A 56 12.66 -1.47 1.88
N GLY A 57 12.75 -1.85 3.17
CA GLY A 57 11.81 -2.80 3.78
C GLY A 57 10.38 -2.26 3.85
N LEU A 58 10.22 -0.99 4.24
CA LEU A 58 8.92 -0.30 4.23
C LEU A 58 8.35 -0.21 2.81
N PHE A 59 9.19 0.00 1.80
CA PHE A 59 8.76 0.05 0.40
C PHE A 59 8.19 -1.29 -0.07
N SER A 60 8.78 -2.42 0.33
CA SER A 60 8.23 -3.75 0.03
C SER A 60 6.82 -3.93 0.60
N ILE A 61 6.57 -3.45 1.83
CA ILE A 61 5.24 -3.48 2.45
C ILE A 61 4.24 -2.62 1.66
N TYR A 62 4.67 -1.44 1.22
CA TYR A 62 3.83 -0.58 0.37
C TYR A 62 3.43 -1.27 -0.94
N VAL A 63 4.35 -1.98 -1.59
CA VAL A 63 4.07 -2.72 -2.83
C VAL A 63 3.01 -3.79 -2.59
N VAL A 64 3.13 -4.58 -1.51
CA VAL A 64 2.14 -5.60 -1.16
C VAL A 64 0.77 -4.97 -0.88
N ASN A 65 0.72 -3.88 -0.12
CA ASN A 65 -0.53 -3.17 0.16
C ASN A 65 -1.17 -2.60 -1.12
N HIS A 66 -0.35 -2.12 -2.06
CA HIS A 66 -0.82 -1.63 -3.35
C HIS A 66 -1.39 -2.75 -4.23
N GLN A 67 -0.77 -3.94 -4.22
CA GLN A 67 -1.29 -5.13 -4.91
C GLN A 67 -2.65 -5.55 -4.33
N SER A 68 -2.76 -5.64 -3.00
CA SER A 68 -4.05 -5.94 -2.34
C SER A 68 -5.15 -4.95 -2.72
N LEU A 69 -4.83 -3.65 -2.80
CA LEU A 69 -5.78 -2.63 -3.24
C LEU A 69 -6.22 -2.84 -4.70
N ASN A 70 -5.31 -3.26 -5.58
CA ASN A 70 -5.64 -3.57 -6.97
C ASN A 70 -6.53 -4.82 -7.07
N ASP A 71 -6.32 -5.82 -6.24
CA ASP A 71 -7.17 -7.02 -6.23
C ASP A 71 -8.57 -6.70 -5.69
N PHE A 72 -8.69 -5.83 -4.68
CA PHE A 72 -9.98 -5.26 -4.26
C PHE A 72 -10.69 -4.53 -5.41
N LYS A 73 -9.98 -3.68 -6.16
CA LYS A 73 -10.56 -2.97 -7.31
C LYS A 73 -11.03 -3.92 -8.41
N LYS A 74 -10.28 -4.99 -8.68
CA LYS A 74 -10.67 -6.01 -9.66
C LYS A 74 -11.95 -6.72 -9.22
N GLU A 75 -12.07 -7.07 -7.94
CA GLU A 75 -13.28 -7.74 -7.43
C GLU A 75 -14.50 -6.80 -7.45
N VAL A 76 -14.34 -5.54 -7.05
CA VAL A 76 -15.37 -4.49 -7.15
C VAL A 76 -15.85 -4.34 -8.60
N ALA A 77 -14.92 -4.27 -9.57
CA ALA A 77 -15.23 -4.19 -10.99
C ALA A 77 -15.90 -5.47 -11.52
N LYS A 78 -15.46 -6.66 -11.11
CA LYS A 78 -16.06 -7.96 -11.48
C LYS A 78 -17.54 -8.03 -11.06
N ARG A 79 -17.90 -7.41 -9.94
CA ARG A 79 -19.26 -7.35 -9.41
C ARG A 79 -20.08 -6.17 -9.93
N ASN A 80 -19.53 -5.33 -10.82
CA ASN A 80 -20.14 -4.08 -11.29
C ASN A 80 -20.57 -3.14 -10.16
N LEU A 81 -19.80 -3.12 -9.07
CA LEU A 81 -20.00 -2.19 -7.97
C LEU A 81 -19.18 -0.93 -8.30
N ASN A 82 -19.84 0.22 -8.45
CA ASN A 82 -19.21 1.53 -8.74
C ASN A 82 -19.21 2.44 -7.51
#